data_AF-A0A519QZS1-F1
#
_entry.id   AF-A0A519QZS1-F1
#
_cell.length_a   1.000
_cell.length_b   1.000
_cell.length_c   1.000
_cell.angle_alpha   90.00
_cell.angle_beta   90.00
_cell.angle_gamma   90.00
#
_symmetry.space_group_name_H-M   'P 1'
#
loop_
_entity.id
_entity.type
_entity.pdbx_description
1 polymer ?
#
loop_
_entity_poly.entity_id
_entity_poly.type
_entity_poly.pdbx_seq_one_letter_code
_entity_poly.pdbx_strand_id
1 'polypeptide(L)'
;MFGLFKKNQRSKSANIFFERISLVIKQTMPRLKFHKITEATTFEELEFNSIDYINLLLSLEDVVNMDLEEIVEKVDLSTVSTIGGLVNLIASLKHKE
;
A
#
# COMPACT_ATOMS: atom_id res chain seq x y z
N MET A 1 -23.13 27.41 -11.67
CA MET A 1 -21.78 26.85 -11.92
C MET A 1 -21.24 26.28 -10.62
N PHE A 2 -21.39 24.98 -10.36
CA PHE A 2 -20.76 24.31 -9.22
C PHE A 2 -20.13 23.02 -9.73
N GLY A 3 -18.81 23.02 -9.90
CA GLY A 3 -18.13 21.90 -10.53
C GLY A 3 -16.62 21.88 -10.31
N LEU A 4 -16.10 22.21 -9.12
CA LEU A 4 -14.65 22.18 -8.87
C LEU A 4 -14.19 21.67 -7.49
N PHE A 5 -15.05 21.02 -6.70
CA PHE A 5 -14.66 20.48 -5.37
C PHE A 5 -14.36 18.96 -5.32
N LYS A 6 -13.96 18.34 -6.43
CA LYS A 6 -13.63 16.90 -6.46
C LYS A 6 -12.13 16.56 -6.54
N LYS A 7 -11.22 17.54 -6.50
CA LYS A 7 -9.78 17.27 -6.76
C LYS A 7 -8.91 17.06 -5.50
N ASN A 8 -9.35 17.48 -4.31
CA ASN A 8 -8.52 17.43 -3.09
C ASN A 8 -8.74 16.21 -2.18
N GLN A 9 -9.70 15.32 -2.47
CA GLN A 9 -9.91 14.13 -1.63
C GLN A 9 -8.99 12.95 -1.99
N ARG A 10 -8.68 12.76 -3.29
CA ARG A 10 -7.79 11.67 -3.76
C ARG A 10 -6.37 11.75 -3.19
N SER A 11 -5.85 12.97 -3.00
CA SER A 11 -4.50 13.18 -2.46
C SER A 11 -4.43 12.93 -0.96
N LYS A 12 -5.51 13.16 -0.19
CA LYS A 12 -5.54 12.88 1.25
C LYS A 12 -5.66 11.40 1.56
N SER A 13 -6.50 10.65 0.84
CA SER A 13 -6.69 9.23 1.09
C SER A 13 -5.43 8.42 0.77
N ALA A 14 -4.82 8.64 -0.40
CA ALA A 14 -3.57 7.98 -0.78
C ALA A 14 -2.44 8.24 0.22
N ASN A 15 -2.34 9.46 0.75
CA ASN A 15 -1.32 9.83 1.73
C ASN A 15 -1.54 9.13 3.09
N ILE A 16 -2.79 8.99 3.53
CA ILE A 16 -3.12 8.22 4.76
C ILE A 16 -2.80 6.74 4.59
N PHE A 17 -3.08 6.15 3.42
CA PHE A 17 -2.70 4.76 3.13
C PHE A 17 -1.19 4.61 3.08
N PHE A 18 -0.48 5.52 2.41
CA PHE A 18 0.98 5.51 2.38
C PHE A 18 1.59 5.56 3.77
N GLU A 19 1.10 6.43 4.67
CA GLU A 19 1.58 6.50 6.05
C GLU A 19 1.31 5.21 6.83
N ARG A 20 0.11 4.62 6.68
CA ARG A 20 -0.24 3.35 7.34
C ARG A 20 0.60 2.19 6.85
N ILE A 21 0.74 2.04 5.53
CA ILE A 21 1.56 0.97 4.93
C ILE A 21 3.03 1.15 5.33
N SER A 22 3.55 2.39 5.31
CA SER A 22 4.89 2.69 5.78
C SER A 22 5.09 2.35 7.25
N LEU A 23 4.08 2.55 8.10
CA LEU A 23 4.12 2.19 9.52
C LEU A 23 4.14 0.67 9.68
N VAL A 24 3.28 -0.06 8.96
CA VAL A 24 3.24 -1.52 8.97
C VAL A 24 4.59 -2.10 8.56
N ILE A 25 5.17 -1.62 7.45
CA ILE A 25 6.51 -2.06 6.97
C ILE A 25 7.58 -1.84 8.05
N LYS A 26 7.54 -0.70 8.74
CA LYS A 26 8.49 -0.41 9.83
C LYS A 26 8.29 -1.32 11.04
N GLN A 27 7.06 -1.71 11.33
CA GLN A 27 6.72 -2.59 12.47
C GLN A 27 7.05 -4.05 12.18
N THR A 28 6.77 -4.53 10.97
CA THR A 28 7.07 -5.91 10.55
C THR A 28 8.57 -6.10 10.31
N MET A 29 9.30 -5.05 9.91
CA MET A 29 10.72 -5.16 9.54
C MET A 29 11.61 -4.15 10.26
N PRO A 30 11.77 -4.27 11.59
CA PRO A 30 12.64 -3.39 12.36
C PRO A 30 14.13 -3.53 12.00
N ARG A 31 14.50 -4.58 11.25
CA ARG A 31 15.88 -4.86 10.84
C ARG A 31 16.34 -4.01 9.65
N LEU A 32 15.40 -3.49 8.86
CA LEU A 32 15.73 -2.64 7.72
C LEU A 32 16.08 -1.24 8.24
N LYS A 33 17.31 -0.78 7.96
CA LYS A 33 17.74 0.60 8.25
C LYS A 33 17.12 1.55 7.25
N PHE A 34 15.83 1.81 7.40
CA PHE A 34 15.12 2.78 6.57
C PHE A 34 15.66 4.18 6.86
N HIS A 35 16.45 4.77 5.96
CA HIS A 35 16.69 6.22 6.02
C HIS A 35 15.41 6.99 5.68
N LYS A 36 14.63 6.47 4.72
CA LYS A 36 13.32 7.02 4.31
C LYS A 36 12.58 6.03 3.40
N ILE A 37 11.32 5.71 3.70
CA ILE A 37 10.43 5.01 2.76
C ILE A 37 9.72 6.08 1.92
N THR A 38 9.68 5.90 0.61
CA THR A 38 8.97 6.78 -0.34
C THR A 38 8.08 5.96 -1.24
N GLU A 39 7.15 6.60 -1.97
CA GLU A 39 6.31 5.90 -2.95
C GLU A 39 7.11 5.24 -4.09
N ALA A 40 8.28 5.79 -4.41
CA ALA A 40 9.17 5.24 -5.43
C ALA A 40 10.03 4.07 -4.94
N THR A 41 10.09 3.86 -3.63
CA THR A 41 10.90 2.79 -3.03
C THR A 41 10.40 1.44 -3.51
N THR A 42 11.32 0.62 -4.02
CA THR A 42 11.00 -0.71 -4.55
C THR A 42 11.04 -1.75 -3.44
N PHE A 43 10.33 -2.88 -3.61
CA PHE A 43 10.44 -3.99 -2.65
C PHE A 43 11.85 -4.62 -2.63
N GLU A 44 12.56 -4.56 -3.76
CA GLU A 44 13.94 -5.03 -3.88
C GLU A 44 14.91 -4.16 -3.06
N GLU A 45 14.75 -2.83 -3.09
CA GLU A 45 15.51 -1.90 -2.25
C GLU A 45 15.27 -2.12 -0.76
N LEU A 46 14.08 -2.64 -0.41
CA LEU A 46 13.72 -3.01 0.95
C LEU A 46 14.18 -4.42 1.31
N GLU A 47 14.88 -5.14 0.43
CA GLU A 47 15.31 -6.53 0.62
C GLU A 47 14.16 -7.45 1.07
N PHE A 48 12.94 -7.19 0.59
CA PHE A 48 11.76 -8.00 0.91
C PHE A 48 11.97 -9.42 0.36
N ASN A 49 11.99 -10.40 1.26
CA ASN A 49 11.81 -11.80 0.86
C ASN A 49 10.31 -12.12 0.70
N SER A 50 10.00 -13.29 0.16
CA SER A 50 8.61 -13.69 -0.09
C SER A 50 7.77 -13.80 1.19
N ILE A 51 8.37 -14.16 2.32
CA ILE A 51 7.69 -14.25 3.63
C ILE A 51 7.33 -12.86 4.13
N ASP A 52 8.28 -11.93 4.04
CA ASP A 52 8.15 -10.53 4.36
C ASP A 52 7.05 -9.85 3.54
N TYR A 53 6.94 -10.20 2.27
CA TYR A 53 5.87 -9.74 1.39
C TYR A 53 4.49 -10.27 1.81
N ILE A 54 4.37 -11.56 2.12
CA ILE A 54 3.12 -12.15 2.61
C ILE A 54 2.70 -11.53 3.95
N ASN A 55 3.64 -11.35 4.88
CA ASN A 55 3.36 -10.71 6.18
C ASN A 55 2.85 -9.27 6.03
N LEU A 56 3.41 -8.53 5.07
CA LEU A 56 2.90 -7.21 4.71
C LEU A 56 1.46 -7.31 4.22
N LEU A 57 1.18 -8.22 3.27
CA LEU A 57 -0.17 -8.42 2.72
C LEU A 57 -1.21 -8.79 3.79
N LEU A 58 -0.89 -9.70 4.70
CA LEU A 58 -1.77 -10.05 5.82
C LEU A 58 -2.03 -8.84 6.73
N SER A 59 -1.00 -8.04 7.00
CA SER A 59 -1.14 -6.81 7.78
C SER A 59 -1.95 -5.72 7.03
N LEU A 60 -2.13 -5.86 5.73
CA LEU A 60 -2.96 -4.95 4.93
C LEU A 60 -4.45 -5.30 5.02
N GLU A 61 -4.82 -6.55 5.30
CA GLU A 61 -6.23 -6.94 5.52
C GLU A 61 -6.85 -6.06 6.62
N ASP A 62 -6.13 -5.88 7.73
CA ASP A 62 -6.53 -5.00 8.84
C ASP A 62 -6.61 -3.51 8.43
N VAL A 63 -5.80 -3.07 7.46
CA VAL A 63 -5.73 -1.67 7.03
C VAL A 63 -6.83 -1.33 6.03
N VAL A 64 -7.18 -2.28 5.17
CA VAL A 64 -8.12 -2.11 4.06
C VAL A 64 -9.51 -2.64 4.43
N ASN A 65 -9.60 -3.46 5.50
CA ASN A 65 -10.79 -4.17 5.93
C ASN A 65 -11.39 -5.02 4.79
N MET A 66 -10.50 -5.69 4.06
CA MET A 66 -10.78 -6.54 2.91
C MET A 66 -9.85 -7.76 3.01
N ASP A 67 -10.40 -8.94 2.77
CA ASP A 67 -9.64 -10.19 2.85
C ASP A 67 -8.59 -10.24 1.72
N LEU A 68 -7.42 -10.80 2.02
CA LEU A 68 -6.33 -10.91 1.07
C LEU A 68 -6.74 -11.74 -0.14
N GLU A 69 -7.58 -12.76 0.05
CA GLU A 69 -8.17 -13.57 -1.02
C GLU A 69 -8.92 -12.68 -2.02
N GLU A 70 -9.75 -11.76 -1.54
CA GLU A 70 -10.50 -10.83 -2.39
C GLU A 70 -9.57 -9.82 -3.10
N ILE A 71 -8.47 -9.42 -2.44
CA ILE A 71 -7.46 -8.54 -3.03
C ILE A 71 -6.72 -9.26 -4.16
N VAL A 72 -6.24 -10.49 -3.96
CA VAL A 72 -5.48 -11.25 -4.97
C VAL A 72 -6.33 -11.71 -6.13
N GLU A 73 -7.63 -11.92 -5.93
CA GLU A 73 -8.58 -12.21 -7.01
C GLU A 73 -8.82 -10.99 -7.90
N LYS A 74 -8.83 -9.79 -7.32
CA LYS A 74 -9.10 -8.53 -8.03
C LYS A 74 -7.83 -7.92 -8.63
N VAL A 75 -6.66 -8.36 -8.18
CA VAL A 75 -5.39 -7.71 -8.46
C VAL A 75 -4.25 -8.71 -8.63
N ASP A 76 -3.52 -8.54 -9.72
CA ASP A 76 -2.22 -9.17 -9.90
C ASP A 76 -1.12 -8.43 -9.10
N LEU A 77 -0.83 -8.94 -7.91
CA LEU A 77 0.22 -8.44 -7.03
C LEU A 77 1.63 -8.54 -7.63
N SER A 78 1.85 -9.40 -8.64
CA SER A 78 3.15 -9.52 -9.30
C SER A 78 3.54 -8.28 -10.11
N THR A 79 2.55 -7.46 -10.47
CA THR A 79 2.75 -6.19 -11.18
C THR A 79 3.21 -5.05 -10.28
N VAL A 80 3.21 -5.27 -8.96
CA VAL A 80 3.52 -4.25 -7.96
C VAL A 80 4.99 -4.34 -7.54
N SER A 81 5.82 -3.42 -8.03
CA SER A 81 7.24 -3.37 -7.70
C SER A 81 7.61 -2.30 -6.66
N THR A 82 6.72 -1.35 -6.39
CA THR A 82 6.97 -0.20 -5.50
C THR A 82 5.91 -0.05 -4.41
N ILE A 83 6.28 0.61 -3.30
CA ILE A 83 5.36 0.93 -2.21
C ILE A 83 4.21 1.82 -2.69
N GLY A 84 4.48 2.81 -3.54
CA GLY A 84 3.45 3.66 -4.12
C GLY A 84 2.51 2.89 -5.04
N GLY A 85 3.03 1.91 -5.78
CA GLY A 85 2.22 0.99 -6.56
C GLY A 85 1.21 0.24 -5.68
N LEU A 86 1.68 -0.32 -4.56
CA LEU A 86 0.84 -1.04 -3.60
C LEU A 86 -0.23 -0.14 -2.98
N VAL A 87 0.15 1.07 -2.55
CA VAL A 87 -0.78 2.07 -2.01
C VAL A 87 -1.87 2.45 -3.01
N ASN A 88 -1.48 2.74 -4.25
CA ASN A 88 -2.43 3.16 -5.29
C ASN A 88 -3.41 2.05 -5.65
N LEU A 89 -2.90 0.82 -5.70
CA LEU A 89 -3.67 -0.37 -6.00
C LEU A 89 -4.70 -0.64 -4.89
N ILE A 90 -4.29 -0.56 -3.64
CA ILE A 90 -5.19 -0.66 -2.48
C ILE A 90 -6.22 0.48 -2.46
N ALA A 91 -5.78 1.71 -2.72
CA ALA A 91 -6.68 2.86 -2.80
C ALA A 91 -7.72 2.68 -3.92
N SER A 92 -7.35 2.03 -5.03
CA SER A 92 -8.27 1.74 -6.13
C SER A 92 -9.31 0.69 -5.79
N LEU A 93 -8.97 -0.28 -4.93
CA LEU A 93 -9.90 -1.30 -4.45
C LEU A 93 -10.98 -0.70 -3.55
N LYS A 94 -10.59 0.15 -2.59
CA LYS A 94 -11.54 0.82 -1.69
C LYS A 94 -12.48 1.80 -2.43
N HIS A 95 -12.06 2.36 -3.55
CA HIS A 95 -12.89 3.27 -4.34
C HIS A 95 -13.86 2.56 -5.30
N LYS A 96 -13.80 1.23 -5.40
CA LYS A 96 -14.71 0.42 -6.23
C LYS A 96 -15.97 -0.06 -5.50
N GLU A 97 -16.06 0.14 -4.18
CA GLU A 97 -17.29 0.01 -3.38
C GLU A 97 -18.00 1.35 -3.21
#